data_AF-A0A1H9D4Q9-F1
#
_entry.id   AF-A0A1H9D4Q9-F1
#
_cell.length_a   1.000
_cell.length_b   1.000
_cell.length_c   1.000
_cell.angle_alpha   90.00
_cell.angle_beta   90.00
_cell.angle_gamma   90.00
#
_symmetry.space_group_name_H-M   'P 1'
#
loop_
_entity.id
_entity.type
_entity.pdbx_description
1 polymer ?
#
loop_
_entity_poly.entity_id
_entity_poly.type
_entity_poly.pdbx_seq_one_letter_code
_entity_poly.pdbx_strand_id
1 'polypeptide(L)'
;MLQKTTWTHYLIIGISVLLLSSIISCDKGEVDERHTATFIYKNNSGKNLIMKVFNTSIGISEEYSIDVDESKPIICKGNPNTAPFFSVDNSLIGDSLVIIFEDNKCITFTREINDGIVANEGTGLFNIQNYDDYSIETVNKKNYTLNYTINTGHYNTATNCD
;
A
#
# COMPACT_ATOMS: atom_id res chain seq x y z
N MET A 1 53.65 -17.09 -56.26
CA MET A 1 53.17 -15.89 -55.55
C MET A 1 51.70 -16.09 -55.24
N LEU A 2 51.36 -16.55 -54.04
CA LEU A 2 50.00 -16.96 -53.68
C LEU A 2 49.69 -16.51 -52.25
N GLN A 3 49.65 -15.20 -52.03
CA GLN A 3 49.34 -14.66 -50.71
C GLN A 3 48.85 -13.22 -50.84
N LYS A 4 47.59 -13.02 -51.25
CA LYS A 4 46.89 -11.71 -51.16
C LYS A 4 45.41 -11.82 -51.53
N THR A 5 44.67 -12.82 -51.04
CA THR A 5 43.21 -12.88 -51.32
C THR A 5 42.38 -13.61 -50.26
N THR A 6 42.87 -13.75 -49.03
CA THR A 6 42.14 -14.47 -47.97
C THR A 6 41.59 -13.58 -46.86
N TRP A 7 42.01 -12.32 -46.74
CA TRP A 7 41.61 -11.45 -45.62
C TRP A 7 40.25 -10.74 -45.81
N THR A 8 39.79 -10.55 -47.05
CA THR A 8 38.56 -9.80 -47.33
C THR A 8 37.28 -10.57 -46.98
N HIS A 9 37.34 -11.92 -47.02
CA HIS A 9 36.17 -12.77 -46.74
C HIS A 9 35.85 -12.88 -45.24
N TYR A 10 36.84 -12.76 -44.36
CA TYR A 10 36.62 -12.78 -42.90
C TYR A 10 36.06 -11.47 -42.35
N LEU A 11 36.31 -10.34 -43.00
CA LEU A 11 35.78 -9.04 -42.58
C LEU A 11 34.27 -8.91 -42.84
N ILE A 12 33.77 -9.52 -43.91
CA ILE A 12 32.35 -9.44 -44.32
C ILE A 12 31.46 -10.30 -43.40
N ILE A 13 31.96 -11.44 -42.92
CA ILE A 13 31.22 -12.33 -42.01
C ILE A 13 31.16 -11.73 -40.59
N GLY A 14 32.21 -11.03 -40.14
CA GLY A 14 32.23 -10.40 -38.81
C GLY A 14 31.22 -9.26 -38.65
N ILE A 15 30.96 -8.48 -39.72
CA ILE A 15 30.01 -7.35 -39.68
C ILE A 15 28.56 -7.83 -39.72
N SER A 16 28.28 -8.97 -40.38
CA SER A 16 26.92 -9.52 -40.47
C SER A 16 26.47 -10.20 -39.17
N VAL A 17 27.38 -10.68 -38.33
CA VAL A 17 27.04 -11.26 -37.01
C VAL A 17 26.79 -10.18 -35.95
N LEU A 18 27.47 -9.03 -36.04
CA LEU A 18 27.28 -7.91 -35.09
C LEU A 18 25.96 -7.14 -35.30
N LEU A 19 25.34 -7.25 -36.47
CA LEU A 19 24.03 -6.63 -36.75
C LEU A 19 22.83 -7.47 -36.27
N LEU A 20 23.04 -8.77 -36.02
CA LEU A 20 22.00 -9.68 -35.52
C LEU A 20 21.94 -9.74 -33.98
N SER A 21 22.98 -9.27 -33.28
CA SER A 21 23.00 -9.22 -31.81
C SER A 21 22.26 -8.01 -31.20
N SER A 22 21.83 -7.04 -32.02
CA SER A 22 21.18 -5.80 -31.54
C SER A 22 19.66 -5.89 -31.42
N ILE A 23 19.05 -7.02 -31.80
CA ILE A 23 17.58 -7.21 -31.80
C ILE A 23 17.07 -8.05 -30.62
N ILE A 24 17.96 -8.51 -29.74
CA ILE A 24 17.53 -8.95 -28.41
C ILE A 24 17.31 -7.68 -27.60
N SER A 25 16.21 -6.99 -27.94
CA SER A 25 15.58 -6.03 -27.05
C SER A 25 15.46 -6.75 -25.72
N CYS A 26 16.17 -6.26 -24.70
CA CYS A 26 15.81 -6.57 -23.33
C CYS A 26 14.31 -6.26 -23.25
N ASP A 27 13.51 -7.30 -23.12
CA ASP A 27 12.14 -7.17 -22.68
C ASP A 27 12.27 -6.54 -21.30
N LYS A 28 12.16 -5.21 -21.26
CA LYS A 28 11.94 -4.49 -20.02
C LYS A 28 10.52 -4.88 -19.68
N GLY A 29 10.37 -6.05 -19.04
CA GLY A 29 9.08 -6.53 -18.55
C GLY A 29 8.35 -5.37 -17.89
N GLU A 30 7.02 -5.38 -17.99
CA GLU A 30 6.15 -4.33 -17.47
C GLU A 30 6.72 -3.81 -16.14
N VAL A 31 7.14 -2.54 -16.12
CA VAL A 31 7.62 -1.91 -14.91
C VAL A 31 6.42 -1.90 -13.98
N ASP A 32 6.45 -2.72 -12.93
CA ASP A 32 5.39 -2.82 -11.93
C ASP A 32 4.93 -1.42 -11.55
N GLU A 33 3.74 -1.04 -12.03
CA GLU A 33 3.26 0.32 -11.79
C GLU A 33 2.93 0.43 -10.31
N ARG A 34 3.68 1.27 -9.60
CA ARG A 34 3.44 1.51 -8.19
C ARG A 34 2.20 2.38 -8.02
N HIS A 35 1.20 1.86 -7.30
CA HIS A 35 0.02 2.60 -6.88
C HIS A 35 0.26 3.28 -5.53
N THR A 36 -0.37 4.43 -5.34
CA THR A 36 -0.33 5.19 -4.09
C THR A 36 -1.76 5.43 -3.59
N ALA A 37 -2.03 5.00 -2.37
CA ALA A 37 -3.30 5.23 -1.68
C ALA A 37 -3.08 6.20 -0.52
N THR A 38 -3.90 7.24 -0.43
CA THR A 38 -3.93 8.14 0.72
C THR A 38 -5.21 7.90 1.52
N PHE A 39 -5.07 7.48 2.77
CA PHE A 39 -6.19 7.29 3.68
C PHE A 39 -6.27 8.48 4.62
N ILE A 40 -7.39 9.20 4.59
CA ILE A 40 -7.63 10.37 5.44
C ILE A 40 -8.58 9.95 6.56
N TYR A 41 -8.07 9.89 7.78
CA TYR A 41 -8.86 9.59 8.98
C TYR A 41 -9.35 10.89 9.60
N LYS A 42 -10.65 11.09 9.64
CA LYS A 42 -11.29 12.30 10.21
C LYS A 42 -11.86 11.97 11.58
N ASN A 43 -11.50 12.76 12.58
CA ASN A 43 -12.00 12.57 13.93
C ASN A 43 -13.23 13.44 14.19
N ASN A 44 -14.40 12.82 14.04
CA ASN A 44 -15.70 13.43 14.35
C ASN A 44 -16.34 12.72 15.56
N SER A 45 -15.53 12.12 16.43
CA SER A 45 -16.00 11.36 17.60
C SER A 45 -16.36 12.26 18.78
N GLY A 46 -15.95 13.53 18.74
CA GLY A 46 -16.06 14.47 19.86
C GLY A 46 -15.01 14.24 20.95
N LYS A 47 -14.02 13.39 20.70
CA LYS A 47 -12.93 13.04 21.62
C LYS A 47 -11.58 13.04 20.91
N ASN A 48 -10.54 13.56 21.55
CA ASN A 48 -9.18 13.35 21.05
C ASN A 48 -8.88 11.85 21.06
N LEU A 49 -8.13 11.37 20.07
CA LEU A 49 -7.82 9.95 19.95
C LEU A 49 -6.38 9.70 19.51
N ILE A 50 -5.91 8.50 19.84
CA ILE A 50 -4.63 7.95 19.39
C ILE A 50 -4.94 6.66 18.64
N MET A 51 -4.49 6.56 17.39
CA MET A 51 -4.49 5.29 16.66
C MET A 51 -3.15 4.62 16.82
N LYS A 52 -3.12 3.42 17.41
CA LYS A 52 -1.94 2.57 17.49
C LYS A 52 -2.07 1.44 16.49
N VAL A 53 -1.12 1.37 15.56
CA VAL A 53 -1.04 0.32 14.54
C VAL A 53 -0.05 -0.73 15.03
N PHE A 54 -0.49 -1.98 15.02
CA PHE A 54 0.29 -3.11 15.48
C PHE A 54 0.58 -4.04 14.31
N ASN A 55 1.77 -4.64 14.36
CA ASN A 55 2.17 -5.76 13.54
C ASN A 55 2.60 -6.89 14.49
N THR A 56 1.96 -8.05 14.41
CA THR A 56 2.15 -9.19 15.31
C THR A 56 3.62 -9.63 15.43
N SER A 57 4.45 -9.37 14.42
CA SER A 57 5.86 -9.75 14.41
C SER A 57 6.77 -8.79 15.20
N ILE A 58 6.37 -7.52 15.35
CA ILE A 58 7.23 -6.45 15.90
C ILE A 58 6.58 -5.65 17.05
N GLY A 59 5.28 -5.81 17.30
CA GLY A 59 4.53 -5.01 18.28
C GLY A 59 3.95 -3.74 17.66
N ILE A 60 4.04 -2.60 18.36
CA ILE A 60 3.58 -1.31 17.83
C ILE A 60 4.48 -0.91 16.66
N SER A 61 3.88 -0.76 15.48
CA SER A 61 4.58 -0.28 14.29
C SER A 61 4.53 1.24 14.17
N GLU A 62 3.35 1.83 14.40
CA GLU A 62 3.10 3.25 14.18
C GLU A 62 2.05 3.77 15.17
N GLU A 63 2.13 5.07 15.48
CA GLU A 63 1.17 5.75 16.36
C GLU A 63 0.79 7.12 15.78
N TYR A 64 -0.50 7.44 15.82
CA TYR A 64 -1.05 8.68 15.28
C TYR A 64 -2.03 9.32 16.26
N SER A 65 -1.69 10.49 16.79
CA SER A 65 -2.66 11.35 17.49
C SER A 65 -3.50 12.12 16.47
N ILE A 66 -4.81 12.18 16.71
CA ILE A 66 -5.78 12.94 15.91
C ILE A 66 -6.69 13.69 16.89
N ASP A 67 -6.57 15.01 16.93
CA ASP A 67 -7.40 15.84 17.80
C ASP A 67 -8.85 15.92 17.27
N VAL A 68 -9.77 16.40 18.09
CA VAL A 68 -11.17 16.59 17.70
C VAL A 68 -11.26 17.49 16.46
N ASP A 69 -12.11 17.08 15.50
CA ASP A 69 -12.35 17.76 14.23
C ASP A 69 -11.12 17.88 13.32
N GLU A 70 -10.02 17.20 13.65
CA GLU A 70 -8.85 17.09 12.78
C GLU A 70 -8.94 15.92 11.81
N SER A 71 -8.04 15.94 10.82
CA SER A 71 -7.85 14.84 9.88
C SER A 71 -6.39 14.47 9.75
N LYS A 72 -6.11 13.16 9.68
CA LYS A 72 -4.76 12.63 9.53
C LYS A 72 -4.63 11.86 8.22
N PRO A 73 -3.81 12.33 7.26
CA PRO A 73 -3.50 11.56 6.06
C PRO A 73 -2.42 10.52 6.34
N ILE A 74 -2.60 9.31 5.83
CA ILE A 74 -1.63 8.22 5.86
C ILE A 74 -1.44 7.70 4.43
N ILE A 75 -0.20 7.68 3.97
CA ILE A 75 0.15 7.31 2.60
C ILE A 75 0.65 5.86 2.58
N CYS A 76 -0.01 5.03 1.79
CA CYS A 76 0.31 3.63 1.58
C CYS A 76 0.74 3.42 0.12
N LYS A 77 1.72 2.54 -0.11
CA LYS A 77 2.25 2.26 -1.46
C LYS A 77 2.11 0.79 -1.77
N GLY A 78 1.50 0.46 -2.90
CA GLY A 78 1.35 -0.94 -3.29
C GLY A 78 0.80 -1.11 -4.69
N ASN A 79 -0.05 -2.11 -4.84
CA ASN A 79 -0.71 -2.49 -6.09
C ASN A 79 -2.07 -1.78 -6.22
N PRO A 80 -2.78 -1.87 -7.36
CA PRO A 80 -4.18 -1.45 -7.43
C PRO A 80 -4.98 -1.99 -6.24
N ASN A 81 -5.89 -1.17 -5.69
CA ASN A 81 -6.60 -1.48 -4.45
C ASN A 81 -5.66 -1.69 -3.25
N THR A 82 -4.62 -0.85 -3.10
CA THR A 82 -3.72 -0.87 -1.94
C THR A 82 -4.51 -0.77 -0.62
N ALA A 83 -4.27 -1.68 0.32
CA ALA A 83 -4.96 -1.67 1.60
C ALA A 83 -4.44 -0.57 2.56
N PRO A 84 -5.28 -0.10 3.51
CA PRO A 84 -4.86 0.75 4.62
C PRO A 84 -3.72 0.08 5.38
N PHE A 85 -2.68 0.81 5.80
CA PHE A 85 -1.54 0.25 6.56
C PHE A 85 -0.83 -0.93 5.87
N PHE A 86 -0.80 -0.93 4.54
CA PHE A 86 -0.02 -1.86 3.72
C PHE A 86 1.06 -1.10 2.94
N SER A 87 2.24 -1.73 2.82
CA SER A 87 3.31 -1.22 1.96
C SER A 87 4.07 -2.38 1.33
N VAL A 88 4.21 -2.36 0.00
CA VAL A 88 5.05 -3.34 -0.72
C VAL A 88 6.53 -3.21 -0.39
N ASP A 89 6.98 -2.04 0.13
CA ASP A 89 8.37 -1.86 0.58
C ASP A 89 8.64 -2.58 1.91
N ASN A 90 7.62 -2.68 2.77
CA ASN A 90 7.77 -3.13 4.17
C ASN A 90 6.92 -4.37 4.49
N SER A 91 6.39 -5.08 3.49
CA SER A 91 5.53 -6.28 3.57
C SER A 91 4.18 -6.07 4.29
N LEU A 92 4.14 -5.47 5.48
CA LEU A 92 2.94 -5.15 6.25
C LEU A 92 3.25 -4.06 7.29
N ILE A 93 2.52 -2.93 7.28
CA ILE A 93 2.66 -1.90 8.32
C ILE A 93 1.84 -2.31 9.56
N GLY A 94 0.67 -2.92 9.38
CA GLY A 94 -0.09 -3.49 10.50
C GLY A 94 -1.17 -4.50 10.14
N ASP A 95 -1.38 -5.46 11.05
CA ASP A 95 -2.45 -6.47 11.05
C ASP A 95 -3.56 -6.16 12.08
N SER A 96 -3.31 -5.24 13.00
CA SER A 96 -4.29 -4.81 13.99
C SER A 96 -4.11 -3.33 14.32
N LEU A 97 -5.20 -2.69 14.73
CA LEU A 97 -5.25 -1.27 15.04
C LEU A 97 -6.14 -1.06 16.25
N VAL A 98 -5.67 -0.27 17.21
CA VAL A 98 -6.46 0.16 18.36
C VAL A 98 -6.62 1.67 18.29
N ILE A 99 -7.86 2.15 18.28
CA ILE A 99 -8.17 3.55 18.52
C ILE A 99 -8.41 3.70 20.02
N ILE A 100 -7.64 4.58 20.66
CA ILE A 100 -7.74 4.91 22.08
C ILE A 100 -8.28 6.34 22.18
N PHE A 101 -9.46 6.51 22.76
CA PHE A 101 -10.05 7.81 23.07
C PHE A 101 -9.46 8.37 24.37
N GLU A 102 -9.48 9.70 24.52
CA GLU A 102 -8.90 10.43 25.67
C GLU A 102 -9.37 9.94 27.06
N ASP A 103 -10.57 9.35 27.16
CA ASP A 103 -11.16 8.82 28.39
C ASP A 103 -10.81 7.33 28.63
N ASN A 104 -9.75 6.85 27.97
CA ASN A 104 -9.25 5.48 28.04
C ASN A 104 -10.30 4.42 27.64
N LYS A 105 -11.13 4.76 26.64
CA LYS A 105 -11.91 3.78 25.89
C LYS A 105 -11.18 3.40 24.61
N CYS A 106 -11.29 2.15 24.20
CA CYS A 106 -10.75 1.66 22.94
C CYS A 106 -11.77 0.94 22.07
N ILE A 107 -11.51 1.01 20.77
CA ILE A 107 -12.06 0.10 19.78
C ILE A 107 -10.89 -0.54 19.03
N THR A 108 -10.97 -1.86 18.85
CA THR A 108 -9.94 -2.64 18.17
C THR A 108 -10.46 -3.08 16.82
N PHE A 109 -9.60 -2.97 15.82
CA PHE A 109 -9.81 -3.49 14.48
C PHE A 109 -8.73 -4.51 14.15
N THR A 110 -9.13 -5.56 13.47
CA THR A 110 -8.24 -6.60 12.98
C THR A 110 -8.35 -6.69 11.47
N ARG A 111 -7.21 -6.87 10.81
CA ARG A 111 -7.14 -7.23 9.42
C ARG A 111 -7.46 -8.71 9.26
N GLU A 112 -8.15 -9.04 8.17
CA GLU A 112 -8.28 -10.43 7.74
C GLU A 112 -7.12 -10.79 6.80
N ILE A 113 -6.40 -11.87 7.11
CA ILE A 113 -5.28 -12.37 6.30
C ILE A 113 -5.70 -13.73 5.75
N ASN A 114 -6.03 -13.75 4.46
CA ASN A 114 -6.49 -14.95 3.76
C ASN A 114 -5.33 -15.50 2.91
N ASP A 115 -4.83 -16.70 3.26
CA ASP A 115 -3.76 -17.41 2.54
C ASP A 115 -2.48 -16.60 2.27
N GLY A 116 -2.11 -15.71 3.20
CA GLY A 116 -0.94 -14.84 3.07
C GLY A 116 -1.12 -13.65 2.12
N ILE A 117 -2.32 -13.48 1.57
CA ILE A 117 -2.70 -12.30 0.78
C ILE A 117 -3.27 -11.25 1.75
N VAL A 118 -2.68 -10.07 1.72
CA VAL A 118 -3.23 -8.89 2.41
C VAL A 118 -4.47 -8.45 1.65
N ALA A 119 -5.62 -8.89 2.13
CA ALA A 119 -6.90 -8.50 1.58
C ALA A 119 -7.31 -7.10 2.07
N ASN A 120 -8.15 -6.43 1.28
CA ASN A 120 -8.89 -5.24 1.71
C ASN A 120 -10.08 -5.62 2.61
N GLU A 121 -9.87 -6.61 3.46
CA GLU A 121 -10.87 -7.31 4.24
C GLU A 121 -10.44 -7.31 5.71
N GLY A 122 -11.44 -7.33 6.59
CA GLY A 122 -11.27 -7.12 8.02
C GLY A 122 -12.33 -6.19 8.58
N THR A 123 -12.14 -5.77 9.82
CA THR A 123 -13.10 -4.93 10.53
C THR A 123 -12.76 -3.44 10.39
N GLY A 124 -13.78 -2.58 10.37
CA GLY A 124 -13.63 -1.13 10.42
C GLY A 124 -12.67 -0.57 9.40
N LEU A 125 -11.57 0.03 9.87
CA LEU A 125 -10.56 0.73 9.05
C LEU A 125 -9.81 -0.21 8.09
N PHE A 126 -9.78 -1.52 8.31
CA PHE A 126 -9.07 -2.44 7.40
C PHE A 126 -9.89 -2.81 6.16
N ASN A 127 -11.21 -2.62 6.18
CA ASN A 127 -12.07 -2.86 5.04
C ASN A 127 -12.34 -1.52 4.30
N ILE A 128 -11.75 -1.37 3.12
CA ILE A 128 -11.86 -0.14 2.32
C ILE A 128 -13.29 0.18 1.88
N GLN A 129 -14.18 -0.81 1.86
CA GLN A 129 -15.59 -0.61 1.52
C GLN A 129 -16.34 0.17 2.60
N ASN A 130 -15.78 0.26 3.82
CA ASN A 130 -16.34 1.05 4.91
C ASN A 130 -15.98 2.55 4.83
N TYR A 131 -15.20 2.96 3.83
CA TYR A 131 -14.77 4.37 3.68
C TYR A 131 -15.87 5.20 3.02
N ASP A 132 -15.97 6.45 3.44
CA ASP A 132 -17.09 7.36 3.14
C ASP A 132 -17.29 7.60 1.63
N ASP A 133 -16.20 7.55 0.86
CA ASP A 133 -16.11 7.85 -0.56
C ASP A 133 -15.60 6.67 -1.39
N TYR A 134 -15.76 5.44 -0.88
CA TYR A 134 -15.39 4.24 -1.60
C TYR A 134 -16.16 4.09 -2.93
N SER A 135 -15.40 3.86 -4.01
CA SER A 135 -15.93 3.37 -5.28
C SER A 135 -14.86 2.57 -6.03
N ILE A 136 -15.29 1.56 -6.80
CA ILE A 136 -14.39 0.72 -7.62
C ILE A 136 -13.56 1.58 -8.59
N GLU A 137 -14.18 2.59 -9.18
CA GLU A 137 -13.51 3.53 -10.10
C GLU A 137 -12.39 4.33 -9.40
N THR A 138 -12.56 4.68 -8.14
CA THR A 138 -11.56 5.42 -7.36
C THR A 138 -10.36 4.54 -7.04
N VAL A 139 -10.59 3.32 -6.53
CA VAL A 139 -9.51 2.45 -6.04
C VAL A 139 -8.69 1.79 -7.16
N ASN A 140 -9.23 1.75 -8.38
CA ASN A 140 -8.51 1.32 -9.57
C ASN A 140 -7.55 2.39 -10.14
N LYS A 141 -7.59 3.64 -9.65
CA LYS A 141 -6.66 4.67 -10.10
C LYS A 141 -5.26 4.39 -9.57
N LYS A 142 -4.25 4.83 -10.32
CA LYS A 142 -2.84 4.78 -9.90
C LYS A 142 -2.59 5.52 -8.58
N ASN A 143 -3.24 6.67 -8.43
CA ASN A 143 -3.23 7.45 -7.20
C ASN A 143 -4.67 7.68 -6.78
N TYR A 144 -5.02 7.36 -5.54
CA TYR A 144 -6.34 7.62 -5.01
C TYR A 144 -6.29 8.02 -3.53
N THR A 145 -7.40 8.61 -3.11
CA THR A 145 -7.63 9.02 -1.73
C THR A 145 -8.96 8.43 -1.28
N LEU A 146 -9.01 7.93 -0.05
CA LEU A 146 -10.24 7.54 0.62
C LEU A 146 -10.33 8.20 2.00
N ASN A 147 -11.54 8.56 2.41
CA ASN A 147 -11.86 9.20 3.67
C ASN A 147 -12.56 8.21 4.61
N TYR A 148 -12.14 8.18 5.87
CA TYR A 148 -12.80 7.40 6.91
C TYR A 148 -13.14 8.31 8.09
N THR A 149 -14.43 8.41 8.41
CA THR A 149 -14.89 9.23 9.52
C THR A 149 -15.06 8.40 10.80
N ILE A 150 -14.19 8.67 11.78
CA ILE A 150 -14.32 8.14 13.14
C ILE A 150 -15.36 9.01 13.85
N ASN A 151 -16.60 8.55 13.89
CA ASN A 151 -17.74 9.28 14.46
C ASN A 151 -18.09 8.87 15.90
N THR A 152 -19.09 9.53 16.49
CA THR A 152 -19.62 9.24 17.83
C THR A 152 -20.14 7.80 17.99
N GLY A 153 -20.57 7.16 16.90
CA GLY A 153 -20.96 5.74 16.92
C GLY A 153 -19.82 4.82 17.33
N HIS A 154 -18.60 5.07 16.84
CA HIS A 154 -17.40 4.32 17.23
C HIS A 154 -17.05 4.52 18.70
N TYR A 155 -17.21 5.76 19.20
CA TYR A 155 -17.00 6.06 20.62
C TYR A 155 -18.01 5.35 21.52
N ASN A 156 -19.28 5.31 21.09
CA ASN A 156 -20.35 4.68 21.87
C ASN A 156 -20.23 3.15 21.93
N THR A 157 -19.55 2.51 20.97
CA THR A 157 -19.27 1.07 20.98
C THR A 157 -17.93 0.71 21.61
N ALA A 158 -17.09 1.70 21.94
CA ALA A 158 -15.80 1.49 22.58
C ALA A 158 -15.94 1.00 24.02
N THR A 159 -15.04 0.10 24.43
CA THR A 159 -14.95 -0.43 25.79
C THR A 159 -13.80 0.22 26.54
N ASN A 160 -13.67 0.04 27.85
CA ASN A 160 -12.45 0.46 28.55
C ASN A 160 -11.24 -0.29 27.96
N CYS A 161 -10.11 0.40 27.83
CA CYS A 161 -8.86 -0.25 27.45
C CYS A 161 -8.39 -1.19 28.56
N ASP A 162 -7.99 -2.41 28.18
CA ASP A 162 -7.29 -3.39 29.03
C ASP A 162 -5.76 -3.24 28.92
#